data_AF-A0A7R9HHA5-F1
#
_entry.id   AF-A0A7R9HHA5-F1
#
_cell.length_a   1.000
_cell.length_b   1.000
_cell.length_c   1.000
_cell.angle_alpha   90.00
_cell.angle_beta   90.00
_cell.angle_gamma   90.00
#
_symmetry.space_group_name_H-M   'P 1'
#
loop_
_entity.id
_entity.type
_entity.pdbx_description
1 polymer ?
#
loop_
_entity_poly.entity_id
_entity_poly.type
_entity_poly.pdbx_seq_one_letter_code
_entity_poly.pdbx_strand_id
1 'polypeptide(L)'
;MSKCAELSVMTPKLNLKAVNATKDSLTVSWDATPNPVSRFRVCWKKLKVRGEFPPDCANTTELPGEHVIQGLSPCQWYTVTVEAWDENSDPLITEEVVYFTDGGNSER
;
A
#
# COMPACT_ATOMS: atom_id res chain seq x y z
N MET A 1 25.15 -21.51 -27.90
CA MET A 1 25.78 -20.45 -27.09
C MET A 1 24.69 -19.70 -26.38
N SER A 2 24.90 -19.47 -25.09
CA SER A 2 23.89 -19.20 -24.08
C SER A 2 22.91 -18.09 -24.44
N LYS A 3 21.63 -18.40 -24.24
CA LYS A 3 20.58 -17.41 -24.04
C LYS A 3 20.94 -16.68 -22.75
N CYS A 4 21.67 -15.57 -22.86
CA CYS A 4 21.89 -14.68 -21.73
C CYS A 4 20.50 -14.25 -21.28
N ALA A 5 20.09 -14.80 -20.13
CA ALA A 5 18.80 -14.55 -19.54
C ALA A 5 18.52 -13.05 -19.62
N GLU A 6 17.34 -12.74 -20.14
CA GLU A 6 16.71 -11.45 -19.98
C GLU A 6 17.07 -10.95 -18.58
N LEU A 7 17.78 -9.82 -18.49
CA LEU A 7 17.83 -9.08 -17.26
C LEU A 7 16.37 -8.71 -16.97
N SER A 8 15.64 -9.58 -16.25
CA SER A 8 14.73 -9.07 -15.25
C SER A 8 15.63 -8.19 -14.39
N VAL A 9 15.60 -6.89 -14.69
CA VAL A 9 15.71 -5.88 -13.66
C VAL A 9 14.75 -6.37 -12.58
N MET A 10 15.27 -7.06 -11.56
CA MET A 10 14.49 -7.53 -10.43
C MET A 10 14.13 -6.26 -9.67
N THR A 11 13.15 -5.50 -10.18
CA THR A 11 12.60 -4.35 -9.50
C THR A 11 12.18 -4.86 -8.12
N PRO A 12 12.81 -4.37 -7.04
CA PRO A 12 12.48 -4.81 -5.70
C PRO A 12 10.99 -4.64 -5.46
N LYS A 13 10.34 -5.67 -4.91
CA LYS A 13 8.91 -5.68 -4.62
C LYS A 13 8.67 -5.75 -3.12
N LEU A 14 7.64 -5.05 -2.67
CA LEU A 14 7.16 -5.06 -1.29
C LEU A 14 6.19 -6.22 -1.04
N ASN A 15 5.68 -6.87 -2.09
CA ASN A 15 4.63 -7.87 -1.99
C ASN A 15 3.43 -7.35 -1.17
N LEU A 16 3.06 -6.08 -1.42
CA LEU A 16 2.02 -5.36 -0.71
C LEU A 16 0.68 -6.12 -0.77
N LYS A 17 0.06 -6.30 0.38
CA LYS A 17 -1.22 -6.99 0.53
C LYS A 17 -2.17 -6.22 1.43
N ALA A 18 -3.43 -6.16 1.01
CA ALA A 18 -4.57 -5.86 1.87
C ALA A 18 -5.03 -7.18 2.52
N VAL A 19 -5.00 -7.27 3.86
CA VAL A 19 -5.20 -8.54 4.57
C VAL A 19 -6.46 -8.59 5.41
N ASN A 20 -6.82 -7.51 6.10
CA ASN A 20 -8.01 -7.42 6.94
C ASN A 20 -8.71 -6.13 6.62
N ALA A 21 -9.90 -6.19 6.05
CA ALA A 21 -10.69 -4.99 5.93
C ALA A 21 -12.11 -5.17 6.39
N THR A 22 -12.62 -4.04 6.83
CA THR A 22 -13.94 -3.90 7.40
C THR A 22 -14.66 -2.80 6.63
N LYS A 23 -15.75 -2.30 7.21
CA LYS A 23 -16.47 -1.15 6.71
C LYS A 23 -15.72 0.18 6.87
N ASP A 24 -14.79 0.27 7.81
CA ASP A 24 -14.15 1.52 8.23
C ASP A 24 -12.63 1.44 8.41
N SER A 25 -12.05 0.27 8.20
CA SER A 25 -10.62 0.05 8.39
C SER A 25 -10.07 -0.96 7.39
N LEU A 26 -8.77 -0.84 7.14
CA LEU A 26 -8.00 -1.74 6.30
C LEU A 26 -6.59 -1.90 6.87
N THR A 27 -6.19 -3.15 7.11
CA THR A 27 -4.80 -3.52 7.37
C THR A 27 -4.10 -3.82 6.05
N VAL A 28 -3.00 -3.11 5.82
CA VAL A 28 -2.04 -3.44 4.77
C VAL A 28 -0.74 -3.98 5.37
N SER A 29 -0.11 -4.91 4.67
CA SER A 29 1.14 -5.53 5.07
C SER A 29 2.08 -5.66 3.87
N TRP A 30 3.37 -5.56 4.13
CA TRP A 30 4.42 -5.74 3.13
C TRP A 30 5.64 -6.45 3.70
N ASP A 31 6.37 -7.12 2.82
CA ASP A 31 7.61 -7.80 3.15
C ASP A 31 8.75 -6.79 3.40
N ALA A 32 9.80 -7.26 4.08
CA ALA A 32 11.00 -6.46 4.28
C ALA A 32 11.68 -6.14 2.95
N THR A 33 12.28 -4.95 2.87
CA THR A 33 13.03 -4.52 1.69
C THR A 33 14.40 -5.20 1.64
N PRO A 34 14.93 -5.51 0.44
CA PRO A 34 16.26 -6.10 0.31
C PRO A 34 17.37 -5.13 0.72
N ASN A 35 17.13 -3.82 0.58
CA ASN A 35 18.02 -2.75 1.04
C ASN A 35 17.40 -2.05 2.25
N PRO A 36 18.21 -1.51 3.19
CA PRO A 36 17.70 -0.68 4.28
C PRO A 36 16.95 0.53 3.74
N VAL A 37 15.78 0.81 4.32
CA VAL A 37 15.00 2.03 4.04
C VAL A 37 14.79 2.78 5.34
N SER A 38 14.68 4.10 5.25
CA SER A 38 14.54 4.97 6.43
C SER A 38 13.10 5.04 6.90
N ARG A 39 12.13 4.94 5.98
CA ARG A 39 10.70 4.93 6.30
C ARG A 39 9.86 4.33 5.19
N PHE A 40 8.63 3.95 5.54
CA PHE A 40 7.55 3.72 4.60
C PHE A 40 6.54 4.85 4.69
N ARG A 41 5.98 5.24 3.56
CA ARG A 41 4.85 6.15 3.45
C ARG A 41 3.68 5.40 2.85
N VAL A 42 2.62 5.26 3.61
CA VAL A 42 1.37 4.61 3.21
C VAL A 42 0.38 5.70 2.85
N CYS A 43 -0.11 5.72 1.61
CA CYS A 43 -1.10 6.69 1.13
C CYS A 43 -2.35 5.97 0.66
N TRP A 44 -3.54 6.54 0.88
CA TRP A 44 -4.81 5.97 0.42
C TRP A 44 -5.75 7.04 -0.15
N LYS A 45 -6.47 6.66 -1.22
CA LYS A 45 -7.44 7.54 -1.89
C LYS A 45 -8.70 6.78 -2.29
N LYS A 46 -9.85 7.46 -2.18
CA LYS A 46 -11.14 6.95 -2.66
C LYS A 46 -11.18 6.97 -4.19
N LEU A 47 -11.59 5.87 -4.82
CA LEU A 47 -11.69 5.74 -6.29
C LEU A 47 -13.02 6.23 -6.87
N LYS A 48 -14.09 6.34 -6.08
CA LYS A 48 -15.38 6.85 -6.57
C LYS A 48 -15.65 8.26 -6.06
N VAL A 49 -15.16 9.28 -6.75
CA VAL A 49 -15.85 10.59 -6.74
C VAL A 49 -15.54 11.37 -8.02
N ARG A 50 -16.55 12.07 -8.56
CA ARG A 50 -16.31 13.24 -9.43
C ARG A 50 -15.45 14.24 -8.64
N GLY A 51 -14.23 14.47 -9.08
CA GLY A 51 -13.25 15.32 -8.40
C GLY A 51 -12.14 14.49 -7.77
N GLU A 52 -10.89 14.84 -8.05
CA GLU A 52 -9.72 14.25 -7.42
C GLU A 52 -9.61 14.79 -5.99
N PHE A 53 -9.69 13.90 -5.01
CA PHE A 53 -9.32 14.22 -3.63
C PHE A 53 -7.85 13.89 -3.45
N PRO A 54 -7.07 14.76 -2.77
CA PRO A 54 -5.71 14.41 -2.41
C PRO A 54 -5.70 13.11 -1.57
N PRO A 55 -4.70 12.23 -1.75
CA PRO A 55 -4.57 11.06 -0.91
C PRO A 55 -4.24 11.48 0.53
N ASP A 56 -4.82 10.77 1.49
CA ASP A 56 -4.34 10.80 2.87
C ASP A 56 -3.09 9.92 2.97
N CYS A 57 -2.13 10.30 3.83
CA CYS A 57 -0.89 9.54 4.00
C CYS A 57 -0.44 9.46 5.46
N ALA A 58 0.23 8.37 5.81
CA ALA A 58 0.90 8.17 7.09
C ALA A 58 2.31 7.61 6.87
N ASN A 59 3.24 7.93 7.78
CA ASN A 59 4.60 7.37 7.77
C ASN A 59 4.73 6.29 8.86
N THR A 60 5.48 5.24 8.58
CA THR A 60 5.86 4.20 9.55
C THR A 60 7.30 3.72 9.34
N THR A 61 7.91 3.20 10.39
CA THR A 61 9.28 2.65 10.39
C THR A 61 9.31 1.17 10.78
N GLU A 62 8.16 0.51 10.88
CA GLU A 62 8.04 -0.90 11.28
C GLU A 62 8.46 -1.87 10.17
N LEU A 63 9.10 -3.00 10.55
CA LEU A 63 9.64 -4.02 9.63
C LEU A 63 9.51 -5.46 10.20
N PRO A 64 8.96 -6.45 9.45
CA PRO A 64 8.15 -6.27 8.23
C PRO A 64 6.96 -5.35 8.55
N GLY A 65 6.58 -4.53 7.58
CA GLY A 65 5.70 -3.41 7.87
C GLY A 65 4.24 -3.79 7.79
N GLU A 66 3.49 -3.37 8.80
CA GLU A 66 2.03 -3.41 8.83
C GLU A 66 1.52 -1.98 9.09
N HIS A 67 0.39 -1.62 8.49
CA HIS A 67 -0.28 -0.38 8.81
C HIS A 67 -1.78 -0.56 8.78
N VAL A 68 -2.44 -0.11 9.85
CA VAL A 68 -3.90 -0.09 9.95
C VAL A 68 -4.40 1.29 9.56
N ILE A 69 -5.04 1.36 8.40
CA ILE A 69 -5.74 2.55 7.93
C ILE A 69 -7.13 2.55 8.60
N GLN A 70 -7.49 3.66 9.22
CA GLN A 70 -8.77 3.85 9.91
C GLN A 70 -9.59 4.98 9.28
N GLY A 71 -10.89 5.06 9.61
CA GLY A 71 -11.77 6.14 9.16
C GLY A 71 -12.22 6.01 7.70
N LEU A 72 -12.15 4.80 7.13
CA LEU A 72 -12.63 4.55 5.79
C LEU A 72 -14.16 4.59 5.74
N SER A 73 -14.68 4.90 4.55
CA SER A 73 -16.10 4.78 4.24
C SER A 73 -16.46 3.37 3.76
N PRO A 74 -17.66 2.84 4.11
CA PRO A 74 -18.14 1.53 3.68
C PRO A 74 -18.45 1.46 2.18
N CYS A 75 -18.48 0.25 1.62
CA CYS A 75 -18.83 -0.01 0.22
C CYS A 75 -18.08 0.88 -0.79
N GLN A 76 -16.82 1.18 -0.50
CA GLN A 76 -16.02 2.16 -1.23
C GLN A 76 -14.72 1.54 -1.71
N TRP A 77 -14.41 1.78 -2.99
CA TRP A 77 -13.12 1.42 -3.56
C TRP A 77 -12.04 2.40 -3.12
N TYR A 78 -10.91 1.88 -2.67
CA TYR A 78 -9.70 2.63 -2.36
C TYR A 78 -8.52 2.12 -3.16
N THR A 79 -7.66 3.04 -3.54
CA THR A 79 -6.29 2.75 -3.92
C THR A 79 -5.40 3.01 -2.72
N VAL A 80 -4.54 2.06 -2.38
CA VAL A 80 -3.54 2.18 -1.32
C VAL A 80 -2.16 2.00 -1.94
N THR A 81 -1.28 2.95 -1.68
CA THR A 81 0.09 2.99 -2.19
C THR A 81 1.04 2.94 -1.00
N VAL A 82 2.05 2.07 -1.05
CA VAL A 82 3.16 2.04 -0.09
C VAL A 82 4.43 2.40 -0.82
N GLU A 83 5.11 3.41 -0.30
CA GLU A 83 6.37 3.92 -0.81
C GLU A 83 7.47 3.68 0.23
N ALA A 84 8.58 3.06 -0.18
CA ALA A 84 9.76 2.88 0.65
C ALA A 84 10.78 3.98 0.32
N TRP A 85 11.20 4.74 1.33
CA TRP A 85 12.07 5.91 1.16
C TRP A 85 13.42 5.69 1.84
N ASP A 86 14.50 6.07 1.16
CA ASP A 86 15.77 6.39 1.82
C ASP A 86 15.84 7.89 2.18
N GLU A 87 16.91 8.31 2.82
CA GLU A 87 17.08 9.69 3.27
C GLU A 87 17.12 10.67 2.07
N ASN A 88 16.03 11.43 1.90
CA ASN A 88 15.88 12.57 0.98
C ASN A 88 16.00 12.28 -0.54
N SER A 89 15.83 11.03 -0.99
CA SER A 89 15.70 10.73 -2.42
C SER A 89 14.24 10.43 -2.84
N ASP A 90 14.05 10.10 -4.11
CA ASP A 90 12.79 9.53 -4.63
C ASP A 90 12.50 8.17 -3.96
N PRO A 91 11.23 7.73 -3.88
CA PRO A 91 10.92 6.43 -3.31
C PRO A 91 11.62 5.30 -4.08
N LEU A 92 12.34 4.45 -3.34
CA LEU A 92 13.07 3.30 -3.87
C LEU A 92 12.14 2.24 -4.43
N ILE A 93 10.99 2.06 -3.78
CA ILE A 93 9.96 1.09 -4.16
C ILE A 93 8.61 1.74 -3.95
N THR A 94 7.76 1.67 -4.97
CA THR A 94 6.35 2.07 -4.87
C THR A 94 5.51 0.89 -5.32
N GLU A 95 4.64 0.41 -4.43
CA GLU A 95 3.63 -0.59 -4.77
C GLU A 95 2.24 -0.08 -4.45
N GLU A 96 1.28 -0.54 -5.25
CA GLU A 96 -0.11 -0.14 -5.14
C GLU A 96 -1.00 -1.37 -5.10
N VAL A 97 -2.02 -1.33 -4.25
CA VAL A 97 -3.12 -2.29 -4.22
C VAL A 97 -4.45 -1.56 -4.23
N VAL A 98 -5.43 -2.16 -4.88
CA VAL A 98 -6.81 -1.67 -4.89
C VAL A 98 -7.64 -2.58 -3.99
N TYR A 99 -8.47 -1.96 -3.16
CA TYR A 99 -9.29 -2.68 -2.18
C TYR A 99 -10.71 -2.09 -2.09
N PHE A 100 -11.69 -2.93 -1.72
CA PHE A 100 -13.09 -2.53 -1.52
C PHE A 100 -13.53 -2.76 -0.08
N THR A 101 -13.88 -1.69 0.63
CA THR A 101 -14.39 -1.79 2.00
C THR A 101 -15.74 -2.48 2.06
N ASP A 102 -15.95 -3.26 3.12
CA ASP A 102 -17.24 -3.92 3.37
C ASP A 102 -18.36 -2.87 3.53
N GLY A 103 -19.60 -3.25 3.25
CA GLY A 103 -20.78 -2.44 3.59
C GLY A 103 -21.10 -2.42 5.09
N GLY A 104 -20.50 -3.34 5.85
CA GLY A 104 -20.88 -3.63 7.22
C GLY A 104 -22.11 -4.52 7.21
N ASN A 105 -22.01 -5.69 7.85
CA ASN A 105 -23.18 -6.50 8.10
C ASN A 105 -24.10 -5.72 9.06
N SER A 106 -25.29 -5.36 8.61
CA SER A 106 -26.40 -5.17 9.55
C SER A 106 -26.62 -6.54 10.18
N GLU A 107 -26.04 -6.78 11.35
CA GLU A 107 -26.53 -7.82 12.25
C GLU A 107 -28.04 -7.54 12.45
N ARG A 108 -28.86 -8.27 11.71
CA ARG A 108 -30.30 -8.38 11.92
C ARG A 108 -30.54 -9.44 12.98
#